data_AF-A0A9E2XVR7-F1
#
_entry.id   AF-A0A9E2XVR7-F1
#
_cell.length_a   1.000
_cell.length_b   1.000
_cell.length_c   1.000
_cell.angle_alpha   90.00
_cell.angle_beta   90.00
_cell.angle_gamma   90.00
#
_symmetry.space_group_name_H-M   'P 1'
#
loop_
_entity.id
_entity.type
_entity.pdbx_description
1 polymer ?
#
loop_
_entity_poly.entity_id
_entity_poly.type
_entity_poly.pdbx_seq_one_letter_code
_entity_poly.pdbx_strand_id
1 'polypeptide(L)' 'MALLRSVATVGSYTLLSRIFGFVRDVLTAAILGAGPVADAFFVAQRLPNLFRSLFAEGAFSAAFVPLFAGTMAEHGKE' A
#
# COMPACT_ATOMS: atom_id res chain seq x y z
N MET A 1 29.70 4.47 0.38
CA MET A 1 28.82 4.98 1.47
C MET A 1 27.36 5.20 1.07
N ALA A 2 27.01 5.66 -0.14
CA ALA A 2 25.64 6.05 -0.48
C ALA A 2 24.60 4.94 -0.32
N LEU A 3 24.89 3.72 -0.77
CA LEU A 3 23.95 2.58 -0.67
C LEU A 3 23.66 2.17 0.78
N LEU A 4 24.69 2.14 1.63
CA LEU A 4 24.56 1.78 3.04
C LEU A 4 23.68 2.79 3.80
N ARG A 5 23.83 4.09 3.49
CA ARG A 5 22.96 5.15 4.01
C ARG A 5 21.52 5.01 3.51
N SER A 6 21.32 4.78 2.22
CA SER A 6 19.97 4.61 1.65
C SER A 6 19.24 3.39 2.20
N VAL A 7 19.93 2.26 2.33
CA VAL A 7 19.38 1.03 2.94
C VAL A 7 19.03 1.26 4.41
N ALA A 8 19.90 1.92 5.17
CA ALA A 8 19.62 2.25 6.57
C ALA A 8 18.40 3.19 6.71
N THR A 9 18.29 4.20 5.84
CA THR A 9 17.16 5.14 5.85
C THR A 9 15.85 4.45 5.49
N VAL A 10 15.78 3.74 4.35
CA VAL A 10 14.53 3.06 3.93
C VAL A 10 14.19 1.90 4.87
N GLY A 11 15.20 1.16 5.33
CA GLY A 11 15.03 0.07 6.29
C GLY A 11 14.48 0.55 7.64
N SER A 12 14.98 1.66 8.16
CA SER A 12 14.46 2.26 9.41
C SER A 12 13.01 2.74 9.25
N TYR A 13 12.66 3.40 8.16
CA TYR A 13 11.27 3.79 7.88
C TYR A 13 10.34 2.58 7.72
N THR A 14 10.83 1.51 7.11
CA THR A 14 10.07 0.26 6.95
C THR A 14 9.84 -0.41 8.31
N LEU A 15 10.87 -0.48 9.15
CA LEU A 15 10.77 -1.05 10.50
C LEU A 15 9.81 -0.24 11.37
N LEU A 16 9.91 1.08 11.32
CA LEU A 16 9.03 1.98 12.06
C LEU A 16 7.57 1.77 11.64
N SER A 17 7.30 1.71 10.33
CA SER A 17 5.97 1.44 9.79
C SER A 17 5.42 0.08 10.25
N ARG A 18 6.27 -0.95 10.33
CA ARG A 18 5.88 -2.27 10.84
C ARG A 18 5.52 -2.24 12.33
N ILE A 19 6.29 -1.51 13.14
CA ILE A 19 5.99 -1.34 14.56
C ILE A 19 4.64 -0.63 14.74
N PHE A 20 4.39 0.46 14.01
CA PHE A 20 3.10 1.15 14.06
C PHE A 20 1.94 0.26 13.60
N GLY A 21 2.14 -0.52 12.54
CA GLY A 21 1.16 -1.52 12.10
C GLY A 21 0.85 -2.55 13.17
N PHE A 22 1.89 -3.08 13.83
CA PHE A 22 1.72 -4.04 14.92
C PHE A 22 0.96 -3.43 16.12
N VAL A 23 1.31 -2.20 16.52
CA VAL A 23 0.59 -1.49 17.59
C VAL A 23 -0.88 -1.32 17.24
N ARG A 24 -1.18 -0.92 16.00
CA ARG A 24 -2.57 -0.81 15.52
C ARG A 24 -3.30 -2.16 15.63
N ASP A 25 -2.66 -3.26 15.25
CA ASP A 25 -3.29 -4.58 15.29
C ASP A 25 -3.56 -5.02 16.74
N VAL A 26 -2.64 -4.76 17.68
CA VAL A 26 -2.84 -4.98 19.12
C VAL A 26 -3.99 -4.14 19.66
N LEU A 27 -4.05 -2.85 19.32
CA LEU A 27 -5.14 -1.97 19.75
C LEU A 27 -6.49 -2.42 19.17
N THR A 28 -6.50 -2.83 17.90
CA THR A 28 -7.70 -3.34 17.23
C THR A 28 -8.21 -4.60 17.95
N ALA A 29 -7.31 -5.53 18.29
CA ALA A 29 -7.66 -6.73 19.05
C ALA A 29 -8.13 -6.41 20.48
N ALA A 30 -7.51 -5.43 21.15
CA ALA A 30 -7.90 -5.01 22.50
C ALA A 30 -9.27 -4.32 22.54
N ILE A 31 -9.61 -3.53 21.52
CA ILE A 31 -10.85 -2.74 21.45
C ILE A 31 -12.02 -3.59 20.90
N LEU A 32 -11.81 -4.30 19.79
CA LEU A 32 -12.87 -5.05 19.12
C LEU A 32 -13.00 -6.49 19.62
N GLY A 33 -11.93 -7.05 20.18
CA GLY A 33 -11.88 -8.45 20.59
C GLY A 33 -11.98 -9.42 19.41
N ALA A 34 -12.18 -10.69 19.73
CA ALA A 34 -12.54 -11.71 18.74
C ALA A 34 -14.08 -11.87 18.73
N GLY A 35 -14.72 -11.49 17.63
CA GLY A 35 -16.17 -11.62 17.49
C GLY A 35 -16.72 -11.00 16.20
N PRO A 36 -18.05 -11.07 16.00
CA PRO A 36 -18.69 -10.69 14.73
C PRO A 36 -18.44 -9.24 14.30
N VAL A 37 -18.22 -8.33 15.26
CA VAL A 37 -17.92 -6.92 14.98
C VAL A 37 -16.52 -6.77 14.38
N ALA A 38 -15.52 -7.51 14.88
CA ALA A 38 -14.18 -7.52 14.33
C ALA A 38 -14.18 -8.11 12.91
N ASP A 39 -14.91 -9.21 12.71
CA ASP A 39 -15.07 -9.84 11.39
C ASP A 39 -15.69 -8.87 10.38
N ALA A 40 -16.76 -8.18 10.75
CA ALA A 40 -17.40 -7.17 9.92
C ALA A 40 -16.45 -6.01 9.58
N PHE A 41 -15.67 -5.54 10.56
CA PHE A 41 -14.66 -4.50 10.35
C PHE A 41 -13.60 -4.92 9.33
N PHE A 42 -13.04 -6.13 9.44
CA PHE A 42 -12.04 -6.61 8.49
C PHE A 42 -12.63 -6.87 7.10
N VAL A 43 -13.86 -7.38 7.01
CA VAL A 43 -14.55 -7.55 5.72
C VAL A 43 -14.79 -6.20 5.05
N ALA A 44 -15.21 -5.19 5.81
CA ALA A 44 -15.43 -3.84 5.31
C ALA A 44 -14.12 -3.22 4.78
N GLN A 45 -12.98 -3.49 5.41
CA GLN A 45 -11.67 -3.05 4.91
C GLN A 45 -11.20 -3.84 3.69
N ARG A 46 -11.58 -5.11 3.57
CA ARG A 46 -11.13 -5.99 2.48
C ARG A 46 -11.75 -5.60 1.13
N LEU A 47 -13.02 -5.20 1.13
CA LEU A 47 -13.74 -4.83 -0.10
C LEU A 47 -13.05 -3.69 -0.88
N PRO A 48 -12.78 -2.50 -0.31
CA PRO A 48 -12.07 -1.44 -1.02
C PRO A 48 -10.63 -1.82 -1.35
N ASN A 49 -9.96 -2.58 -0.49
CA ASN A 49 -8.61 -3.06 -0.76
C ASN A 49 -8.55 -4.02 -1.95
N LEU A 50 -9.60 -4.82 -2.17
CA LEU A 50 -9.73 -5.65 -3.36
C LEU A 50 -9.80 -4.78 -4.62
N PHE A 51 -10.66 -3.76 -4.64
CA PHE A 51 -10.73 -2.81 -5.76
C PHE A 51 -9.40 -2.11 -6.00
N ARG A 52 -8.75 -1.64 -4.93
CA ARG A 52 -7.42 -1.01 -5.01
C ARG A 52 -6.37 -1.94 -5.60
N SER A 53 -6.36 -3.22 -5.20
CA SER A 53 -5.42 -4.20 -5.72
C SER A 53 -5.70 -4.53 -7.19
N LEU A 54 -6.97 -4.74 -7.56
CA LEU A 54 -7.37 -5.05 -8.94
C LEU A 54 -7.06 -3.91 -9.91
N PHE A 55 -7.44 -2.68 -9.54
CA PHE A 55 -7.33 -1.54 -10.43
C PHE A 55 -5.98 -0.82 -10.28
N ALA A 56 -5.54 -0.46 -9.07
CA ALA A 56 -4.41 0.45 -8.90
C ALA A 56 -3.02 -0.23 -8.85
N GLU A 57 -2.89 -1.39 -8.21
CA GLU A 57 -1.58 -2.02 -8.00
C GLU A 57 -1.05 -2.80 -9.23
N GLY A 58 -1.93 -3.35 -10.08
CA GLY A 58 -1.54 -4.24 -11.18
C GLY A 58 -2.04 -3.82 -12.56
N ALA A 59 -3.35 -3.76 -12.75
CA ALA A 59 -3.94 -3.58 -14.09
C ALA A 59 -3.71 -2.16 -14.63
N PHE A 60 -3.87 -1.13 -13.80
CA PHE A 60 -3.68 0.25 -14.22
C PHE A 60 -2.21 0.54 -14.53
N SER A 61 -1.26 0.16 -13.66
CA SER A 61 0.16 0.38 -13.97
C SER A 61 0.62 -0.35 -15.24
N ALA A 62 0.15 -1.58 -15.48
CA ALA A 62 0.54 -2.35 -16.66
C ALA A 62 -0.01 -1.77 -17.97
N ALA A 63 -1.24 -1.24 -17.98
CA ALA A 63 -1.87 -0.72 -19.19
C ALA A 63 -1.65 0.79 -19.38
N PHE A 64 -1.76 1.57 -18.31
CA PHE A 64 -1.70 3.03 -18.35
C PHE A 64 -0.28 3.56 -18.52
N VAL A 65 0.72 2.98 -17.84
CA VAL A 65 2.10 3.50 -17.87
C VAL A 65 2.70 3.45 -19.29
N PRO A 66 2.59 2.34 -20.06
CA PRO A 66 3.13 2.30 -21.43
C PRO A 66 2.38 3.22 -22.38
N LEU A 67 1.05 3.30 -22.27
CA LEU A 67 0.23 4.19 -23.10
C LEU A 67 0.59 5.65 -22.85
N PHE A 68 0.65 6.06 -21.58
CA PHE A 68 1.01 7.41 -21.18
C PHE A 68 2.45 7.77 -21.60
N ALA A 69 3.40 6.85 -21.41
CA ALA A 69 4.78 7.04 -21.86
C ALA A 69 4.88 7.17 -23.39
N GLY A 70 4.10 6.38 -24.14
CA GLY A 70 4.00 6.47 -25.59
C GLY A 70 3.44 7.82 -26.05
N THR A 71 2.34 8.27 -25.46
CA THR A 71 1.75 9.58 -25.76
C THR A 71 2.69 10.73 -25.43
N MET A 72 3.40 10.68 -24.29
CA MET A 72 4.42 11.67 -23.94
C MET A 72 5.61 11.69 -24.91
N ALA A 73 5.98 10.53 -25.48
CA ALA A 73 7.06 10.44 -26.46
C ALA A 73 6.65 11.00 -27.83
N GLU A 74 5.39 10.80 -28.24
CA GLU A 74 4.86 11.34 -29.50
C GLU A 74 4.54 12.84 -29.43
N HIS A 75 3.94 13.31 -28.34
CA HIS A 75 3.43 14.69 -28.22
C HIS A 75 4.33 15.62 -27.39
N GLY A 76 5.51 15.14 -26.99
CA GLY A 76 6.61 15.92 -26.40
C GLY A 76 6.20 17.09 -25.49
N LYS A 77 6.07 16.84 -24.18
CA LYS A 77 5.90 17.83 -23.08
C LYS A 77 5.56 19.26 -23.53
N GLU A 78 4.31 19.48 -23.91
CA GLU A 78 3.68 20.79 -23.69
C GLU A 78 3.30 20.94 -22.21
#